data_AF-A0A956IR55-F1
#
_entry.id   AF-A0A956IR55-F1
#
_cell.length_a   1.000
_cell.length_b   1.000
_cell.length_c   1.000
_cell.angle_alpha   90.00
_cell.angle_beta   90.00
_cell.angle_gamma   90.00
#
_symmetry.space_group_name_H-M   'P 1'
#
loop_
_entity.id
_entity.type
_entity.pdbx_description
1 polymer ?
#
loop_
_entity_poly.entity_id
_entity_poly.type
_entity_poly.pdbx_seq_one_letter_code
_entity_poly.pdbx_strand_id
1 'polypeptide(L)'
;MRGVPGSAQNPGALLRHPLLARLTDFAAQDVIPRAQRAYGSARESFEDATVRVLGSDFDARIEQLRARYQRMGGDPFGLDPETAKLALGIVSIFHRVYFRADVHGVENVPSGRVLLVANHSGQVPIDGVIIGASMFLDGEPPRVIRAMVEKWVQTLPYVNVLFRSLGQVVGVPENCRRLLELGEMILVFPEGTRGISKPFSQRYQLQDFGLGFMRLAIETDTPIVPVAVVGAEEQYVNLGNFELLARAMGMPVAPVVPQWFIPGLQMPLPTKYRLHFGEPMRFSGDPDDDDSVIEEKVYLVRQTIQALIDRGLRERPSVFW
;
A
#
# COMPACT_ATOMS: atom_id res chain seq x y z
N MET A 1 55.12 -77.69 -21.31
CA MET A 1 54.75 -76.56 -20.44
C MET A 1 53.67 -75.73 -21.15
N ARG A 2 52.50 -75.60 -20.49
CA ARG A 2 51.50 -74.49 -20.46
C ARG A 2 51.41 -73.53 -21.67
N GLY A 3 50.25 -73.17 -22.22
CA GLY A 3 48.88 -73.26 -21.73
C GLY A 3 47.83 -72.82 -22.78
N VAL A 4 46.57 -73.06 -22.42
CA VAL A 4 45.29 -72.95 -23.16
C VAL A 4 44.84 -71.47 -23.30
N PRO A 5 44.11 -71.07 -24.37
CA PRO A 5 43.62 -69.70 -24.53
C PRO A 5 42.29 -69.47 -23.78
N GLY A 6 42.14 -68.31 -23.12
CA GLY A 6 40.95 -67.98 -22.33
C GLY A 6 40.58 -66.50 -22.34
N SER A 7 39.55 -66.18 -23.13
CA SER A 7 38.52 -65.14 -22.97
C SER A 7 38.88 -63.78 -22.33
N ALA A 8 38.92 -62.74 -23.16
CA ALA A 8 38.61 -61.38 -22.71
C ALA A 8 37.09 -61.25 -22.51
N GLN A 9 36.65 -61.10 -21.26
CA GLN A 9 35.28 -60.70 -20.94
C GLN A 9 35.09 -59.22 -21.29
N ASN A 10 34.10 -58.97 -22.14
CA ASN A 10 33.63 -57.64 -22.53
C ASN A 10 32.76 -57.07 -21.40
N PRO A 11 33.02 -55.88 -20.81
CA PRO A 11 32.29 -55.36 -19.66
C PRO A 11 30.92 -54.73 -20.01
N GLY A 12 30.19 -55.31 -20.96
CA GLY A 12 28.95 -54.76 -21.53
C GLY A 12 27.68 -55.57 -21.28
N ALA A 13 27.66 -56.48 -20.30
CA ALA A 13 26.59 -57.48 -20.16
C ALA A 13 25.71 -57.35 -18.90
N LEU A 14 25.68 -56.19 -18.25
CA LEU A 14 24.74 -55.90 -17.16
C LEU A 14 24.01 -54.61 -17.48
N LEU A 15 22.90 -54.68 -18.21
CA LEU A 15 21.77 -53.70 -18.24
C LEU A 15 20.78 -54.04 -19.38
N ARG A 16 20.28 -55.29 -19.44
CA ARG A 16 19.14 -55.63 -20.32
C ARG A 16 18.11 -56.46 -19.55
N HIS A 17 17.61 -55.92 -18.45
CA HIS A 17 16.45 -56.50 -17.78
C HIS A 17 15.16 -55.90 -18.39
N PRO A 18 14.28 -56.70 -19.02
CA PRO A 18 13.10 -56.19 -19.74
C PRO A 18 12.10 -55.43 -18.86
N LEU A 19 12.13 -55.66 -17.55
CA LEU A 19 11.36 -54.89 -16.57
C LEU A 19 11.88 -53.46 -16.38
N LEU A 20 13.21 -53.26 -16.41
CA LEU A 20 13.80 -51.92 -16.30
C LEU A 20 13.50 -51.09 -17.55
N ALA A 21 13.56 -51.70 -18.74
CA ALA A 21 13.18 -51.05 -20.00
C ALA A 21 11.70 -50.64 -20.02
N ARG A 22 10.79 -51.51 -19.56
CA ARG A 22 9.36 -51.18 -19.45
C ARG A 22 9.07 -50.08 -18.41
N LEU A 23 9.81 -50.06 -17.31
CA LEU A 23 9.69 -49.01 -16.30
C LEU A 23 10.22 -47.66 -16.81
N THR A 24 11.32 -47.65 -17.56
CA THR A 24 11.84 -46.43 -18.20
C THR A 24 10.93 -45.93 -19.32
N ASP A 25 10.37 -46.82 -20.14
CA ASP A 25 9.43 -46.45 -21.19
C ASP A 25 8.12 -45.90 -20.61
N PHE A 26 7.59 -46.51 -19.55
CA PHE A 26 6.42 -46.00 -18.83
C PHE A 26 6.69 -44.64 -18.17
N ALA A 27 7.85 -44.48 -17.53
CA ALA A 27 8.25 -43.19 -16.96
C ALA A 27 8.36 -42.10 -18.05
N ALA A 28 8.96 -42.43 -19.20
CA ALA A 28 9.18 -41.49 -20.30
C ALA A 28 7.90 -41.14 -21.08
N GLN A 29 7.01 -42.11 -21.31
CA GLN A 29 5.80 -41.90 -22.13
C GLN A 29 4.60 -41.38 -21.32
N ASP A 30 4.48 -41.78 -20.05
CA ASP A 30 3.27 -41.52 -19.27
C ASP A 30 3.47 -40.59 -18.07
N VAL A 31 4.60 -40.70 -17.37
CA VAL A 31 4.83 -39.96 -16.11
C VAL A 31 5.42 -38.59 -16.39
N ILE A 32 6.49 -38.51 -17.20
CA ILE A 32 7.16 -37.24 -17.53
C ILE A 32 6.23 -36.26 -18.26
N PRO A 33 5.46 -36.65 -19.30
CA PRO A 33 4.56 -35.71 -20.00
C PRO A 33 3.36 -35.26 -19.15
N ARG A 34 2.90 -36.10 -18.20
CA ARG A 34 1.87 -35.69 -17.22
C ARG A 34 2.43 -34.71 -16.21
N ALA A 35 3.64 -34.95 -15.68
CA ALA A 35 4.32 -34.03 -14.77
C ALA A 35 4.64 -32.69 -15.45
N GLN A 36 5.09 -32.69 -16.70
CA GLN A 36 5.34 -31.47 -17.49
C GLN A 36 4.05 -30.69 -17.75
N ARG A 37 2.94 -31.36 -18.09
CA ARG A 37 1.63 -30.69 -18.25
C ARG A 37 1.11 -30.11 -16.93
N ALA A 38 1.22 -30.86 -15.83
CA ALA A 38 0.81 -30.39 -14.50
C ALA A 38 1.67 -29.19 -14.06
N TYR A 39 2.98 -29.24 -14.30
CA TYR A 39 3.89 -28.13 -14.05
C TYR A 39 3.57 -26.91 -14.92
N GLY A 40 3.32 -27.10 -16.21
CA GLY A 40 2.92 -26.03 -17.13
C GLY A 40 1.62 -25.35 -16.70
N SER A 41 0.59 -26.14 -16.37
CA SER A 41 -0.69 -25.61 -15.88
C SER A 41 -0.56 -24.87 -14.54
N ALA A 42 0.25 -25.38 -13.61
CA ALA A 42 0.53 -24.70 -12.35
C ALA A 42 1.30 -23.38 -12.56
N ARG A 43 2.24 -23.36 -13.51
CA ARG A 43 3.02 -22.18 -13.89
C ARG A 43 2.12 -21.11 -14.53
N GLU A 44 1.27 -21.49 -15.49
CA GLU A 44 0.28 -20.59 -16.11
C GLU A 44 -0.69 -20.03 -15.07
N SER A 45 -1.21 -20.86 -14.16
CA SER A 45 -2.11 -20.40 -13.09
C SER A 45 -1.42 -19.41 -12.13
N PHE A 46 -0.14 -19.62 -11.86
CA PHE A 46 0.67 -18.72 -11.05
C PHE A 46 0.97 -17.40 -11.78
N GLU A 47 1.28 -17.47 -13.08
CA GLU A 47 1.47 -16.29 -13.94
C GLU A 47 0.18 -15.47 -14.01
N ASP A 48 -0.96 -16.09 -14.26
CA ASP A 48 -2.28 -15.43 -14.27
C ASP A 48 -2.60 -14.78 -12.92
N ALA A 49 -2.34 -15.48 -11.80
CA ALA A 49 -2.52 -14.93 -10.47
C ALA A 49 -1.59 -13.73 -10.21
N THR A 50 -0.33 -13.81 -10.66
CA THR A 50 0.66 -12.74 -10.53
C THR A 50 0.25 -11.52 -11.35
N VAL A 51 -0.15 -11.71 -12.61
CA VAL A 51 -0.65 -10.64 -13.49
C VAL A 51 -1.91 -10.01 -12.93
N ARG A 52 -2.83 -10.81 -12.37
CA ARG A 52 -4.05 -10.30 -11.72
C ARG A 52 -3.76 -9.41 -10.50
N VAL A 53 -2.70 -9.69 -9.76
CA VAL A 53 -2.35 -8.97 -8.53
C VAL A 53 -1.45 -7.76 -8.82
N LEU A 54 -0.40 -7.94 -9.62
CA LEU A 54 0.62 -6.93 -9.85
C LEU A 54 0.35 -6.08 -11.10
N GLY A 55 -0.38 -6.61 -12.08
CA GLY A 55 -0.43 -6.06 -13.43
C GLY A 55 0.76 -6.56 -14.27
N SER A 56 0.57 -6.67 -15.59
CA SER A 56 1.63 -7.07 -16.52
C SER A 56 2.72 -6.01 -16.68
N ASP A 57 2.47 -4.78 -16.26
CA ASP A 57 3.36 -3.63 -16.36
C ASP A 57 4.09 -3.30 -15.04
N PHE A 58 3.93 -4.11 -13.98
CA PHE A 58 4.49 -3.84 -12.65
C PHE A 58 6.00 -3.56 -12.67
N ASP A 59 6.79 -4.42 -13.33
CA ASP A 59 8.24 -4.23 -13.41
C ASP A 59 8.61 -2.97 -14.21
N ALA A 60 7.83 -2.63 -15.24
CA ALA A 60 8.03 -1.39 -15.99
C ALA A 60 7.72 -0.16 -15.13
N ARG A 61 6.65 -0.21 -14.31
CA ARG A 61 6.30 0.84 -13.35
C ARG A 61 7.40 1.03 -12.28
N ILE A 62 7.97 -0.06 -11.77
CA ILE A 62 9.11 0.00 -10.85
C ILE A 62 10.32 0.64 -11.52
N GLU A 63 10.63 0.29 -12.76
CA GLU A 63 11.76 0.87 -13.47
C GLU A 63 11.57 2.38 -13.72
N GLN A 64 10.35 2.83 -14.02
CA GLN A 64 10.04 4.27 -14.11
C GLN A 64 10.31 4.99 -12.78
N LEU A 65 9.89 4.39 -11.65
CA LEU A 65 10.15 4.93 -10.32
C LEU A 65 11.66 4.98 -10.01
N ARG A 66 12.37 3.90 -10.29
CA ARG A 66 13.83 3.81 -10.12
C ARG A 66 14.54 4.89 -10.93
N ALA A 67 14.19 5.02 -12.21
CA ALA A 67 14.76 6.03 -13.10
C ALA A 67 14.48 7.47 -12.64
N ARG A 68 13.32 7.73 -12.01
CA ARG A 68 13.03 9.04 -11.38
C ARG A 68 14.04 9.35 -10.28
N TYR A 69 14.19 8.47 -9.29
CA TYR A 69 15.07 8.74 -8.15
C TYR A 69 16.55 8.67 -8.49
N GLN A 70 16.95 7.83 -9.45
CA GLN A 70 18.33 7.83 -9.96
C GLN A 70 18.69 9.18 -10.62
N ARG A 71 17.78 9.77 -11.40
CA ARG A 71 18.00 11.11 -12.00
C ARG A 71 18.15 12.21 -10.96
N MET A 72 17.56 12.03 -9.77
CA MET A 72 17.69 12.96 -8.65
C MET A 72 18.99 12.74 -7.83
N GLY A 73 19.78 11.72 -8.15
CA GLY A 73 20.97 11.32 -7.36
C GLY A 73 20.63 10.50 -6.12
N GLY A 74 19.43 9.90 -6.08
CA GLY A 74 18.87 9.21 -4.91
C GLY A 74 17.76 10.01 -4.23
N ASP A 75 17.06 9.37 -3.29
CA ASP A 75 16.04 10.05 -2.49
C ASP A 75 16.65 10.68 -1.22
N PRO A 76 16.50 12.00 -1.00
CA PRO A 76 17.11 12.66 0.17
C PRO A 76 16.48 12.24 1.51
N PHE A 77 15.31 11.60 1.48
CA PHE A 77 14.62 11.11 2.69
C PHE A 77 14.85 9.61 2.94
N GLY A 78 15.49 8.91 2.01
CA GLY A 78 15.91 7.52 2.16
C GLY A 78 14.95 6.48 1.58
N LEU A 79 13.98 6.88 0.75
CA LEU A 79 13.19 5.93 -0.05
C LEU A 79 14.14 5.05 -0.88
N ASP A 80 13.96 3.74 -0.74
CA ASP A 80 14.72 2.73 -1.45
C ASP A 80 13.79 2.00 -2.44
N PRO A 81 14.03 2.11 -3.77
CA PRO A 81 13.20 1.46 -4.78
C PRO A 81 13.09 -0.07 -4.63
N GLU A 82 14.13 -0.75 -4.12
CA GLU A 82 14.07 -2.21 -3.93
C GLU A 82 13.14 -2.59 -2.77
N THR A 83 13.26 -1.89 -1.64
CA THR A 83 12.33 -2.06 -0.52
C THR A 83 10.90 -1.70 -0.93
N ALA A 84 10.71 -0.61 -1.68
CA ALA A 84 9.42 -0.22 -2.22
C ALA A 84 8.83 -1.31 -3.15
N LYS A 85 9.65 -1.90 -4.03
CA LYS A 85 9.23 -3.02 -4.90
C LYS A 85 8.67 -4.19 -4.09
N LEU A 86 9.40 -4.63 -3.07
CA LEU A 86 8.98 -5.74 -2.23
C LEU A 86 7.68 -5.41 -1.48
N ALA A 87 7.59 -4.23 -0.89
CA ALA A 87 6.40 -3.79 -0.17
C ALA A 87 5.19 -3.67 -1.11
N LEU A 88 5.34 -3.08 -2.29
CA LEU A 88 4.28 -2.99 -3.29
C LEU A 88 3.83 -4.38 -3.77
N GLY A 89 4.76 -5.33 -3.90
CA GLY A 89 4.44 -6.72 -4.23
C GLY A 89 3.56 -7.42 -3.18
N ILE A 90 3.73 -7.10 -1.90
CA ILE A 90 2.87 -7.63 -0.82
C ILE A 90 1.56 -6.85 -0.74
N VAL A 91 1.64 -5.53 -0.76
CA VAL A 91 0.49 -4.64 -0.60
C VAL A 91 -0.50 -4.78 -1.76
N SER A 92 -0.04 -5.11 -2.97
CA SER A 92 -0.92 -5.39 -4.12
C SER A 92 -1.89 -6.54 -3.86
N ILE A 93 -1.51 -7.56 -3.07
CA ILE A 93 -2.41 -8.64 -2.66
C ILE A 93 -3.53 -8.08 -1.77
N PHE A 94 -3.16 -7.19 -0.82
CA PHE A 94 -4.14 -6.54 0.04
C PHE A 94 -5.04 -5.61 -0.77
N HIS A 95 -4.48 -4.84 -1.70
CA HIS A 95 -5.21 -3.93 -2.58
C HIS A 95 -6.17 -4.68 -3.51
N ARG A 96 -5.69 -5.61 -4.35
CA ARG A 96 -6.49 -6.26 -5.39
C ARG A 96 -7.38 -7.39 -4.87
N VAL A 97 -6.94 -8.14 -3.85
CA VAL A 97 -7.58 -9.40 -3.45
C VAL A 97 -8.27 -9.30 -2.08
N TYR A 98 -7.57 -8.78 -1.07
CA TYR A 98 -8.07 -8.80 0.32
C TYR A 98 -9.12 -7.72 0.58
N PHE A 99 -8.80 -6.47 0.25
CA PHE A 99 -9.68 -5.32 0.37
C PHE A 99 -10.39 -4.97 -0.94
N ARG A 100 -9.97 -5.56 -2.06
CA ARG A 100 -10.60 -5.38 -3.39
C ARG A 100 -10.83 -3.89 -3.68
N ALA A 101 -9.78 -3.10 -3.49
CA ALA A 101 -9.78 -1.66 -3.58
C ALA A 101 -10.34 -1.23 -4.94
N ASP A 102 -11.38 -0.42 -4.89
CA ASP A 102 -12.06 0.14 -6.04
C ASP A 102 -11.70 1.63 -6.12
N VAL A 103 -11.02 2.02 -7.18
CA VAL A 103 -10.31 3.30 -7.28
C VAL A 103 -10.99 4.18 -8.32
N HIS A 104 -11.44 5.35 -7.90
CA HIS A 104 -12.19 6.30 -8.73
C HIS A 104 -11.48 7.66 -8.76
N GLY A 105 -11.32 8.25 -9.94
CA GLY A 105 -10.82 9.61 -10.12
C GLY A 105 -9.31 9.77 -9.92
N VAL A 106 -8.52 8.67 -9.91
CA VAL A 106 -7.06 8.74 -9.73
C VAL A 106 -6.38 9.58 -10.82
N GLU A 107 -6.99 9.66 -12.00
CA GLU A 107 -6.62 10.51 -13.12
C GLU A 107 -6.67 12.01 -12.82
N ASN A 108 -7.41 12.42 -11.78
CA ASN A 108 -7.47 13.80 -11.33
C ASN A 108 -6.17 14.25 -10.66
N VAL A 109 -5.32 13.31 -10.22
CA VAL A 109 -4.11 13.64 -9.49
C VAL A 109 -3.05 14.25 -10.42
N PRO A 110 -2.61 15.50 -10.19
CA PRO A 110 -1.62 16.14 -11.05
C PRO A 110 -0.27 15.39 -11.06
N SER A 111 0.46 15.45 -12.18
CA SER A 111 1.77 14.83 -12.34
C SER A 111 2.89 15.49 -11.51
N GLY A 112 2.71 16.76 -11.11
CA GLY A 112 3.64 17.54 -10.30
C GLY A 112 3.42 17.41 -8.79
N ARG A 113 3.85 18.43 -8.04
CA ARG A 113 3.57 18.51 -6.59
C ARG A 113 2.08 18.49 -6.32
N VAL A 114 1.67 17.74 -5.29
CA VAL A 114 0.26 17.63 -4.88
C VAL A 114 0.18 17.20 -3.43
N LEU A 115 -0.80 17.76 -2.72
CA LEU A 115 -1.22 17.30 -1.40
C LEU A 115 -2.47 16.44 -1.55
N LEU A 116 -2.33 15.13 -1.38
CA LEU A 116 -3.47 14.24 -1.16
C LEU A 116 -3.95 14.43 0.28
N VAL A 117 -5.17 14.92 0.44
CA VAL A 117 -5.77 15.18 1.75
C VAL A 117 -6.90 14.18 1.96
N ALA A 118 -6.70 13.24 2.88
CA ALA A 118 -7.60 12.10 3.07
C ALA A 118 -8.24 12.06 4.45
N ASN A 119 -9.43 11.44 4.56
CA ASN A 119 -9.94 11.03 5.86
C ASN A 119 -9.09 9.92 6.45
N HIS A 120 -8.81 9.98 7.75
CA HIS A 120 -8.03 8.96 8.44
C HIS A 120 -8.95 7.89 9.01
N SER A 121 -8.60 6.64 8.76
CA SER A 121 -9.45 5.49 8.98
C SER A 121 -8.72 4.33 9.66
N GLY A 122 -9.41 3.69 10.59
CA GLY A 122 -8.92 2.48 11.27
C GLY A 122 -7.82 2.77 12.28
N GLN A 123 -7.34 1.72 12.97
CA GLN A 123 -6.39 1.82 14.09
C GLN A 123 -4.93 1.63 13.70
N VAL A 124 -4.71 1.25 12.45
CA VAL A 124 -3.43 0.99 11.80
C VAL A 124 -3.50 1.70 10.46
N PRO A 125 -2.42 2.36 9.98
CA PRO A 125 -2.44 3.22 8.79
C PRO A 125 -2.52 2.44 7.46
N ILE A 126 -3.45 1.49 7.36
CA ILE A 126 -3.70 0.66 6.19
C ILE A 126 -4.34 1.51 5.08
N ASP A 127 -5.17 2.48 5.44
CA ASP A 127 -5.73 3.47 4.51
C ASP A 127 -4.62 4.16 3.69
N GLY A 128 -3.58 4.69 4.34
CA GLY A 128 -2.44 5.31 3.67
C GLY A 128 -1.68 4.34 2.77
N VAL A 129 -1.52 3.09 3.21
CA VAL A 129 -0.88 2.02 2.41
C VAL A 129 -1.69 1.72 1.15
N ILE A 130 -3.02 1.61 1.23
CA ILE A 130 -3.89 1.31 0.09
C ILE A 130 -4.02 2.52 -0.86
N ILE A 131 -4.03 3.75 -0.35
CA ILE A 131 -3.91 4.96 -1.19
C ILE A 131 -2.58 4.93 -1.96
N GLY A 132 -1.47 4.67 -1.26
CA GLY A 132 -0.14 4.61 -1.88
C GLY A 132 -0.03 3.54 -2.95
N ALA A 133 -0.59 2.36 -2.69
CA ALA A 133 -0.67 1.29 -3.68
C ALA A 133 -1.50 1.70 -4.89
N SER A 134 -2.61 2.41 -4.70
CA SER A 134 -3.47 2.88 -5.81
C SER A 134 -2.74 3.89 -6.67
N MET A 135 -1.96 4.81 -6.08
CA MET A 135 -1.15 5.76 -6.84
C MET A 135 -0.05 5.09 -7.68
N PHE A 136 0.43 3.92 -7.25
CA PHE A 136 1.43 3.16 -8.00
C PHE A 136 0.80 2.23 -9.05
N LEU A 137 -0.24 1.48 -8.66
CA LEU A 137 -0.86 0.43 -9.47
C LEU A 137 -1.91 0.96 -10.46
N ASP A 138 -2.61 2.02 -10.11
CA ASP A 138 -3.75 2.56 -10.89
C ASP A 138 -3.46 3.97 -11.45
N GLY A 139 -2.55 4.73 -10.83
CA GLY A 139 -2.16 6.07 -11.29
C GLY A 139 -1.20 6.07 -12.49
N GLU A 140 -1.26 7.13 -13.30
CA GLU A 140 -0.35 7.36 -14.42
C GLU A 140 0.20 8.79 -14.40
N PRO A 141 1.53 9.01 -14.30
CA PRO A 141 2.57 7.99 -14.12
C PRO A 141 2.50 7.32 -12.73
N PRO A 142 3.10 6.12 -12.55
CA PRO A 142 3.21 5.47 -11.25
C PRO A 142 4.00 6.36 -10.28
N ARG A 143 3.41 6.65 -9.12
CA ARG A 143 4.03 7.50 -8.08
C ARG A 143 4.00 6.83 -6.73
N VAL A 144 5.04 7.09 -5.94
CA VAL A 144 5.08 6.73 -4.52
C VAL A 144 4.63 7.94 -3.72
N ILE A 145 3.71 7.72 -2.79
CA ILE A 145 3.26 8.74 -1.84
C ILE A 145 4.33 8.97 -0.75
N ARG A 146 4.42 10.21 -0.29
CA ARG A 146 5.16 10.60 0.90
C ARG A 146 4.16 10.85 2.02
N ALA A 147 3.84 9.84 2.84
CA ALA A 147 2.95 10.10 3.96
C ALA A 147 3.71 10.74 5.12
N MET A 148 3.06 11.72 5.73
CA MET A 148 3.56 12.41 6.92
C MET A 148 3.17 11.59 8.15
N VAL A 149 4.16 11.03 8.86
CA VAL A 149 3.93 10.16 10.03
C VAL A 149 4.23 10.87 11.34
N GLU A 150 3.52 10.44 12.39
CA GLU A 150 3.70 10.94 13.75
C GLU A 150 5.14 10.75 14.25
N LYS A 151 5.64 11.73 15.02
CA LYS A 151 7.02 11.70 15.58
C LYS A 151 7.29 10.45 16.39
N TRP A 152 6.28 9.92 17.10
CA TRP A 152 6.36 8.68 17.87
C TRP A 152 6.76 7.46 17.02
N VAL A 153 6.38 7.40 15.74
CA VAL A 153 6.75 6.28 14.86
C VAL A 153 8.27 6.16 14.71
N GLN A 154 9.01 7.27 14.82
CA GLN A 154 10.47 7.26 14.74
C GLN A 154 11.14 6.59 15.93
N THR A 155 10.46 6.48 17.08
CA THR A 155 10.99 5.83 18.28
C THR A 155 10.80 4.31 18.24
N LEU A 156 10.04 3.79 17.28
CA LEU A 156 9.78 2.36 17.14
C LEU A 156 10.93 1.67 16.39
N PRO A 157 11.62 0.68 17.00
CA PRO A 157 12.71 -0.03 16.35
C PRO A 157 12.19 -0.80 15.13
N TYR A 158 13.00 -0.86 14.08
CA TYR A 158 12.71 -1.49 12.78
C TYR A 158 11.59 -0.81 11.96
N VAL A 159 10.51 -0.38 12.60
CA VAL A 159 9.43 0.38 11.95
C VAL A 159 9.97 1.69 11.38
N ASN A 160 10.82 2.40 12.13
CA ASN A 160 11.43 3.65 11.64
C ASN A 160 12.29 3.44 10.39
N VAL A 161 13.09 2.36 10.32
CA VAL A 161 13.93 2.01 9.17
C VAL A 161 13.05 1.66 7.97
N LEU A 162 12.05 0.81 8.18
CA LEU A 162 11.11 0.40 7.13
C LEU A 162 10.32 1.59 6.59
N PHE A 163 9.78 2.43 7.46
CA PHE A 163 8.98 3.59 7.04
C PHE A 163 9.83 4.58 6.25
N ARG A 164 11.07 4.82 6.70
CA ARG A 164 12.02 5.65 5.97
C ARG A 164 12.34 5.07 4.59
N SER A 165 12.62 3.77 4.49
CA SER A 165 12.91 3.12 3.21
C SER A 165 11.69 3.02 2.27
N LEU A 166 10.48 3.17 2.80
CA LEU A 166 9.24 3.33 2.05
C LEU A 166 8.88 4.80 1.77
N GLY A 167 9.77 5.75 2.07
CA GLY A 167 9.60 7.17 1.76
C GLY A 167 8.68 7.93 2.69
N GLN A 168 8.32 7.35 3.85
CA GLN A 168 7.52 8.01 4.87
C GLN A 168 8.40 8.98 5.67
N VAL A 169 7.87 10.15 5.99
CA VAL A 169 8.64 11.24 6.61
C VAL A 169 7.96 11.77 7.86
N VAL A 170 8.76 12.31 8.78
CA VAL A 170 8.22 12.92 10.00
C VAL A 170 7.34 14.11 9.66
N GLY A 171 6.15 14.16 10.26
CA GLY A 171 5.13 15.21 10.19
C GLY A 171 5.58 16.58 10.69
N VAL A 172 6.53 17.23 10.01
CA VAL A 172 6.93 18.63 10.27
C VAL A 172 6.85 19.48 9.00
N PRO A 173 6.48 20.77 9.09
CA PRO A 173 6.28 21.64 7.93
C PRO A 173 7.50 21.71 6.99
N GLU A 174 8.71 21.69 7.54
CA GLU A 174 9.95 21.81 6.77
C GLU A 174 10.15 20.62 5.82
N ASN A 175 9.81 19.41 6.27
CA ASN A 175 9.87 18.21 5.45
C ASN A 175 8.83 18.29 4.32
N CYS A 176 7.62 18.74 4.64
CA CYS A 176 6.54 18.89 3.66
C CYS A 176 6.95 19.89 2.57
N ARG A 177 7.37 21.10 2.96
CA ARG A 177 7.85 22.14 2.05
C ARG A 177 8.93 21.63 1.10
N ARG A 178 9.97 21.00 1.65
CA ARG A 178 11.09 20.46 0.86
C ARG A 178 10.64 19.38 -0.13
N LEU A 179 9.71 18.51 0.26
CA LEU A 179 9.17 17.50 -0.65
C LEU A 179 8.30 18.11 -1.76
N LEU A 180 7.48 19.12 -1.44
CA LEU A 180 6.68 19.84 -2.43
C LEU A 180 7.55 20.61 -3.44
N GLU A 181 8.66 21.19 -2.99
CA GLU A 181 9.68 21.83 -3.85
C GLU A 181 10.34 20.82 -4.80
N LEU A 182 10.52 19.56 -4.37
CA LEU A 182 11.01 18.46 -5.20
C LEU A 182 9.94 17.90 -6.16
N GLY A 183 8.72 18.44 -6.16
CA GLY A 183 7.64 17.96 -7.01
C GLY A 183 7.01 16.65 -6.54
N GLU A 184 7.18 16.28 -5.26
CA GLU A 184 6.67 15.03 -4.71
C GLU A 184 5.17 15.08 -4.40
N MET A 185 4.57 13.89 -4.28
CA MET A 185 3.18 13.70 -3.87
C MET A 185 3.15 13.39 -2.39
N ILE A 186 2.46 14.21 -1.60
CA ILE A 186 2.41 14.06 -0.15
C ILE A 186 1.01 13.61 0.24
N LEU A 187 0.93 12.60 1.10
CA LEU A 187 -0.32 12.19 1.73
C LEU A 187 -0.38 12.77 3.14
N VAL A 188 -1.46 13.49 3.43
CA VAL A 188 -1.75 14.02 4.76
C VAL A 188 -3.14 13.61 5.22
N PHE A 189 -3.22 13.30 6.50
CA PHE A 189 -4.46 13.03 7.22
C PHE A 189 -4.69 14.17 8.20
N PRO A 190 -5.42 15.24 7.83
CA PRO A 190 -5.52 16.45 8.64
C PRO A 190 -6.28 16.25 9.95
N GLU A 191 -7.05 15.16 10.09
CA GLU A 191 -7.64 14.73 11.36
C GLU A 191 -6.58 14.35 12.41
N GLY A 192 -5.38 13.96 11.96
CA GLY A 192 -4.30 13.47 12.80
C GLY A 192 -4.71 12.26 13.65
N THR A 193 -4.22 12.23 14.89
CA THR A 193 -4.52 11.15 15.84
C THR A 193 -6.01 11.05 16.21
N ARG A 194 -6.77 12.14 16.07
CA ARG A 194 -8.23 12.13 16.31
C ARG A 194 -8.94 11.24 15.28
N GLY A 195 -8.50 11.28 14.01
CA GLY A 195 -9.06 10.45 12.95
C GLY A 195 -8.74 8.97 13.10
N ILE A 196 -7.47 8.61 13.32
CA ILE A 196 -7.07 7.19 13.45
C ILE A 196 -7.73 6.53 14.66
N SER A 197 -7.94 7.28 15.74
CA SER A 197 -8.45 6.75 17.00
C SER A 197 -9.98 6.78 17.14
N LYS A 198 -10.71 7.09 16.05
CA LYS A 198 -12.18 7.17 16.06
C LYS A 198 -12.82 5.86 16.56
N PRO A 199 -13.78 5.93 17.49
CA PRO A 199 -14.64 4.80 17.80
C PRO A 199 -15.50 4.44 16.58
N PHE A 200 -15.86 3.17 16.44
CA PHE A 200 -16.67 2.66 15.33
C PHE A 200 -18.04 3.35 15.22
N SER A 201 -18.58 3.89 16.31
CA SER A 201 -19.82 4.68 16.32
C SER A 201 -19.69 6.01 15.56
N GLN A 202 -18.48 6.55 15.44
CA GLN A 202 -18.15 7.79 14.73
C GLN A 202 -17.58 7.53 13.33
N ARG A 203 -17.66 6.30 12.84
CA ARG A 203 -17.12 5.98 11.50
C ARG A 203 -17.74 6.86 10.42
N TYR A 204 -16.92 7.30 9.46
CA TYR A 204 -17.33 8.19 8.37
C TYR A 204 -17.76 9.60 8.79
N GLN A 205 -17.49 9.97 10.04
CA GLN A 205 -17.65 11.33 10.54
C GLN A 205 -16.26 11.97 10.66
N LEU A 206 -15.97 12.92 9.78
CA LEU A 206 -14.70 13.64 9.79
C LEU A 206 -14.53 14.40 11.10
N GLN A 207 -13.35 14.24 11.71
CA GLN A 207 -12.92 15.07 12.84
C GLN A 207 -12.41 16.44 12.36
N ASP A 208 -12.08 17.32 13.31
CA ASP A 208 -11.51 18.62 13.00
C ASP A 208 -10.14 18.48 12.32
N PHE A 209 -9.95 19.28 11.28
CA PHE A 209 -8.72 19.31 10.49
C PHE A 209 -7.75 20.34 11.08
N GLY A 210 -6.48 19.98 11.18
CA GLY A 210 -5.43 20.97 11.44
C GLY A 210 -5.25 21.93 10.26
N LEU A 211 -4.80 23.16 10.52
CA LEU A 211 -4.67 24.21 9.50
C LEU A 211 -3.37 24.12 8.68
N GLY A 212 -2.37 23.40 9.19
CA GLY A 212 -1.01 23.39 8.64
C GLY A 212 -0.92 22.93 7.17
N PHE A 213 -1.74 21.96 6.76
CA PHE A 213 -1.72 21.50 5.36
C PHE A 213 -2.19 22.59 4.39
N MET A 214 -3.16 23.42 4.80
CA MET A 214 -3.68 24.52 3.99
C MET A 214 -2.66 25.64 3.89
N ARG A 215 -2.00 26.00 5.01
CA ARG A 215 -0.91 26.98 5.01
C ARG A 215 0.21 26.55 4.06
N LEU A 216 0.63 25.29 4.12
CA LEU A 216 1.64 24.71 3.22
C LEU A 216 1.17 24.69 1.75
N ALA A 217 -0.11 24.39 1.49
CA ALA A 217 -0.66 24.41 0.14
C ALA A 217 -0.61 25.81 -0.48
N ILE A 218 -0.97 26.84 0.29
CA ILE A 218 -0.91 28.25 -0.13
C ILE A 218 0.55 28.68 -0.31
N GLU A 219 1.40 28.45 0.69
CA GLU A 219 2.81 28.85 0.70
C GLU A 219 3.58 28.31 -0.53
N THR A 220 3.30 27.06 -0.89
CA THR A 220 4.01 26.38 -1.98
C THR A 220 3.25 26.39 -3.31
N ASP A 221 2.09 27.06 -3.41
CA ASP A 221 1.17 26.98 -4.54
C ASP A 221 0.97 25.53 -5.02
N THR A 222 0.63 24.66 -4.07
CA THR A 222 0.42 23.23 -4.29
C THR A 222 -1.07 22.92 -4.35
N PRO A 223 -1.54 22.22 -5.41
CA PRO A 223 -2.93 21.78 -5.46
C PRO A 223 -3.21 20.73 -4.38
N ILE A 224 -4.40 20.81 -3.78
CA ILE A 224 -4.95 19.81 -2.88
C ILE A 224 -5.87 18.90 -3.68
N VAL A 225 -5.67 17.59 -3.61
CA VAL A 225 -6.64 16.61 -4.09
C VAL A 225 -7.32 15.99 -2.88
N PRO A 226 -8.63 16.23 -2.66
CA PRO A 226 -9.38 15.57 -1.60
C PRO A 226 -9.56 14.09 -1.93
N VAL A 227 -9.29 13.21 -0.96
CA VAL A 227 -9.40 11.76 -1.11
C VAL A 227 -10.36 11.22 -0.06
N ALA A 228 -11.38 10.47 -0.48
CA ALA A 228 -12.23 9.73 0.44
C ALA A 228 -11.86 8.24 0.44
N VAL A 229 -11.76 7.69 1.64
CA VAL A 229 -11.53 6.27 1.92
C VAL A 229 -12.77 5.72 2.59
N VAL A 230 -13.49 4.85 1.88
CA VAL A 230 -14.67 4.13 2.40
C VAL A 230 -14.33 2.65 2.53
N GLY A 231 -14.76 2.02 3.62
CA GLY A 231 -14.48 0.61 3.97
C GLY A 231 -13.41 0.43 5.04
N ALA A 232 -12.46 1.36 5.14
CA ALA A 232 -11.31 1.25 6.04
C ALA A 232 -11.66 1.39 7.53
N GLU A 233 -12.63 2.22 7.88
CA GLU A 233 -13.08 2.37 9.28
C GLU A 233 -13.83 1.13 9.81
N GLU A 234 -14.22 0.22 8.93
CA GLU A 234 -14.95 -1.00 9.28
C GLU A 234 -14.03 -2.23 9.41
N GLN A 235 -12.78 -2.13 8.95
CA GLN A 235 -11.83 -3.24 9.02
C GLN A 235 -11.50 -3.62 10.47
N TYR A 236 -11.59 -2.64 11.37
CA TYR A 236 -11.29 -2.82 12.77
C TYR A 236 -12.30 -2.10 13.68
N VAL A 237 -13.04 -2.88 14.47
CA VAL A 237 -14.04 -2.34 15.42
C VAL A 237 -13.35 -1.78 16.66
N ASN A 238 -13.17 -0.46 16.69
CA ASN A 238 -12.69 0.27 17.85
C ASN A 238 -13.85 0.69 18.76
N LEU A 239 -13.79 0.37 20.05
CA LEU A 239 -14.80 0.75 21.04
C LEU A 239 -14.50 2.06 21.77
N GLY A 240 -13.29 2.59 21.64
CA GLY A 240 -12.83 3.78 22.36
C GLY A 240 -11.34 3.74 22.63
N ASN A 241 -10.83 4.68 23.41
CA ASN A 241 -9.39 4.79 23.70
C ASN A 241 -9.12 4.63 25.20
N PHE A 242 -8.03 3.95 25.54
CA PHE A 242 -7.59 3.77 26.92
C PHE A 242 -6.50 4.77 27.29
N GLU A 243 -6.90 5.95 27.77
CA GLU A 243 -5.98 7.08 28.02
C GLU A 243 -4.85 6.76 28.99
N LEU A 244 -5.14 5.99 30.06
CA LEU A 244 -4.12 5.62 31.05
C LEU A 244 -3.00 4.79 30.41
N LEU A 245 -3.36 3.84 29.55
CA LEU A 245 -2.40 3.01 28.84
C LEU A 245 -1.60 3.82 27.82
N ALA A 246 -2.26 4.74 27.09
CA ALA A 246 -1.59 5.63 26.14
C ALA A 246 -0.51 6.46 26.84
N ARG A 247 -0.84 7.08 27.99
CA ARG A 247 0.10 7.86 28.80
C ARG A 247 1.24 7.02 29.35
N ALA A 248 0.93 5.83 29.88
CA ALA A 248 1.94 4.93 30.46
C ALA A 248 2.97 4.45 29.41
N MET A 249 2.55 4.25 28.16
CA MET A 249 3.43 3.78 27.08
C MET A 249 3.97 4.92 26.18
N GLY A 250 3.66 6.19 26.48
CA GLY A 250 4.04 7.33 25.66
C GLY A 250 3.44 7.30 24.24
N MET A 251 2.33 6.59 24.05
CA MET A 251 1.65 6.48 22.76
C MET A 251 0.69 7.66 22.57
N PRO A 252 0.51 8.16 21.33
CA PRO A 252 -0.47 9.22 21.08
C PRO A 252 -1.90 8.78 21.41
N VAL A 253 -2.24 7.53 21.10
CA VAL A 253 -3.56 6.91 21.30
C VAL A 253 -3.39 5.42 21.59
N ALA A 254 -4.30 4.85 22.38
CA ALA A 254 -4.31 3.41 22.69
C ALA A 254 -5.74 2.88 22.47
N PRO A 255 -6.06 2.39 21.26
CA PRO A 255 -7.42 2.01 20.93
C PRO A 255 -7.84 0.68 21.55
N VAL A 256 -9.14 0.55 21.84
CA VAL A 256 -9.75 -0.63 22.43
C VAL A 256 -10.40 -1.44 21.33
N VAL A 257 -9.69 -2.49 20.92
CA VAL A 257 -9.98 -3.25 19.70
C VAL A 257 -10.20 -4.73 20.07
N PRO A 258 -11.45 -5.16 20.38
CA PRO A 258 -11.72 -6.50 20.94
C PRO A 258 -11.21 -7.64 20.07
N GLN A 259 -11.33 -7.48 18.76
CA GLN A 259 -10.84 -8.36 17.70
C GLN A 259 -9.38 -8.78 17.87
N TRP A 260 -8.49 -7.91 18.36
CA TRP A 260 -7.08 -8.27 18.58
C TRP A 260 -6.90 -9.35 19.65
N PHE A 261 -7.82 -9.45 20.60
CA PHE A 261 -7.78 -10.40 21.71
C PHE A 261 -8.50 -11.73 21.41
N ILE A 262 -9.19 -11.83 20.26
CA ILE A 262 -9.91 -13.05 19.85
C ILE A 262 -9.00 -13.87 18.93
N PRO A 263 -8.59 -15.10 19.29
CA PRO A 263 -7.74 -15.93 18.43
C PRO A 263 -8.34 -16.11 17.03
N GLY A 264 -7.56 -15.76 15.99
CA GLY A 264 -7.97 -15.85 14.59
C GLY A 264 -8.62 -14.59 14.01
N LEU A 265 -8.86 -13.54 14.82
CA LEU A 265 -9.47 -12.27 14.38
C LEU A 265 -8.52 -11.07 14.48
N GLN A 266 -7.21 -11.32 14.59
CA GLN A 266 -6.19 -10.26 14.65
C GLN A 266 -6.05 -9.50 13.33
N MET A 267 -6.32 -10.17 12.20
CA MET A 267 -6.27 -9.56 10.88
C MET A 267 -7.45 -8.59 10.68
N PRO A 268 -7.25 -7.49 9.92
CA PRO A 268 -8.34 -6.59 9.57
C PRO A 268 -9.44 -7.37 8.87
N LEU A 269 -10.70 -7.06 9.16
CA LEU A 269 -11.81 -7.65 8.42
C LEU A 269 -11.65 -7.32 6.93
N PRO A 270 -11.98 -8.25 6.02
CA PRO A 270 -11.77 -8.08 4.58
C PRO A 270 -12.85 -7.18 3.98
N THR A 271 -13.00 -5.96 4.49
CA THR A 271 -13.95 -4.96 3.99
C THR A 271 -13.54 -4.50 2.59
N LYS A 272 -14.51 -4.09 1.78
CA LYS A 272 -14.19 -3.57 0.45
C LYS A 272 -13.81 -2.10 0.53
N TYR A 273 -12.60 -1.77 0.09
CA TYR A 273 -12.12 -0.39 0.06
C TYR A 273 -12.61 0.30 -1.21
N ARG A 274 -13.12 1.53 -1.06
CA ARG A 274 -13.46 2.42 -2.16
C ARG A 274 -12.72 3.72 -1.95
N LEU A 275 -11.90 4.07 -2.92
CA LEU A 275 -11.09 5.28 -2.91
C LEU A 275 -11.65 6.23 -3.96
N HIS A 276 -12.01 7.43 -3.54
CA HIS A 276 -12.48 8.48 -4.44
C HIS A 276 -11.52 9.66 -4.37
N PHE A 277 -10.80 9.91 -5.46
CA PHE A 277 -9.94 11.06 -5.66
C PHE A 277 -10.78 12.16 -6.32
N GLY A 278 -10.96 13.28 -5.63
CA GLY A 278 -11.75 14.41 -6.12
C GLY A 278 -10.98 15.29 -7.11
N GLU A 279 -11.65 16.35 -7.57
CA GLU A 279 -11.02 17.35 -8.44
C GLU A 279 -9.94 18.16 -7.69
N PRO A 280 -8.83 18.53 -8.33
CA PRO A 280 -7.80 19.35 -7.71
C PRO A 280 -8.32 20.74 -7.32
N MET A 281 -8.07 21.11 -6.07
CA MET A 281 -8.43 22.40 -5.49
C MET A 281 -7.17 23.26 -5.36
N ARG A 282 -7.24 24.52 -5.77
CA ARG A 282 -6.17 25.51 -5.52
C ARG A 282 -6.69 26.61 -4.62
N PHE A 283 -5.82 27.06 -3.72
CA PHE A 283 -6.12 28.11 -2.77
C PHE A 283 -5.01 29.17 -2.84
N SER A 284 -5.42 30.42 -2.75
CA SER A 284 -4.53 31.59 -2.72
C SER A 284 -4.75 32.40 -1.44
N GLY A 285 -3.83 33.30 -1.13
CA GLY A 285 -3.87 34.16 0.05
C GLY A 285 -2.50 34.23 0.71
N ASP A 286 -2.45 34.79 1.91
CA ASP A 286 -1.25 34.77 2.73
C ASP A 286 -1.25 33.49 3.59
N PRO A 287 -0.20 32.64 3.53
CA PRO A 287 -0.12 31.48 4.41
C PRO A 287 -0.01 31.85 5.90
N ASP A 288 0.27 33.12 6.24
CA ASP A 288 0.33 33.67 7.59
C ASP A 288 -0.95 34.45 7.98
N ASP A 289 -2.01 34.40 7.15
CA ASP A 289 -3.33 34.94 7.49
C ASP A 289 -3.86 34.38 8.83
N ASP A 290 -4.77 35.12 9.47
CA ASP A 290 -5.46 34.69 10.68
C ASP A 290 -6.11 33.31 10.52
N ASP A 291 -6.13 32.53 11.62
CA ASP A 291 -6.66 31.16 11.61
C ASP A 291 -8.08 31.06 11.04
N SER A 292 -8.95 32.06 11.28
CA SER A 292 -10.32 32.10 10.75
C SER A 292 -10.38 32.09 9.23
N VAL A 293 -9.46 32.80 8.56
CA VAL A 293 -9.39 32.86 7.09
C VAL A 293 -8.90 31.52 6.53
N ILE A 294 -7.97 30.86 7.23
CA ILE A 294 -7.49 29.53 6.85
C ILE A 294 -8.56 28.46 7.12
N GLU A 295 -9.31 28.58 8.22
CA GLU A 295 -10.41 27.69 8.59
C GLU A 295 -11.50 27.64 7.52
N GLU A 296 -11.86 28.76 6.90
CA GLU A 296 -12.83 28.79 5.80
C GLU A 296 -12.37 27.92 4.62
N LYS A 297 -11.08 28.01 4.24
CA LYS A 297 -10.50 27.20 3.15
C LYS A 297 -10.43 25.72 3.54
N VAL A 298 -10.05 25.42 4.79
CA VAL A 298 -10.02 24.05 5.33
C VAL A 298 -11.42 23.45 5.37
N TYR A 299 -12.43 24.24 5.74
CA TYR A 299 -13.83 23.83 5.75
C TYR A 299 -14.28 23.37 4.36
N LEU A 300 -13.91 24.09 3.30
CA LEU A 300 -14.20 23.67 1.92
C LEU A 300 -13.60 22.31 1.59
N VAL A 301 -12.32 22.07 1.92
CA VAL A 301 -11.67 20.76 1.70
C VAL A 301 -12.39 19.66 2.48
N ARG A 302 -12.71 19.91 3.76
CA ARG A 302 -13.43 18.95 4.62
C ARG A 302 -14.81 18.62 4.08
N GLN A 303 -15.58 19.61 3.61
CA GLN A 303 -16.90 19.38 3.01
C GLN A 303 -16.79 18.57 1.71
N THR A 304 -15.79 18.84 0.87
CA THR A 304 -15.56 18.07 -0.35
C THR A 304 -15.25 16.61 -0.03
N ILE A 305 -14.39 16.33 0.96
CA ILE A 305 -14.10 14.96 1.40
C ILE A 305 -15.36 14.29 1.97
N GLN A 306 -16.16 14.98 2.79
CA GLN A 306 -17.41 14.43 3.31
C GLN A 306 -18.39 14.08 2.19
N ALA A 307 -18.53 14.94 1.18
CA ALA A 307 -19.38 14.67 0.04
C ALA A 307 -18.93 13.43 -0.76
N LEU A 308 -17.61 13.21 -0.89
CA LEU A 308 -17.03 12.02 -1.50
C LEU A 308 -17.27 10.76 -0.65
N ILE A 309 -17.14 10.85 0.67
CA ILE A 309 -17.47 9.75 1.60
C ILE A 309 -18.96 9.39 1.46
N ASP A 310 -19.85 10.37 1.53
CA ASP A 310 -21.29 10.17 1.45
C ASP A 310 -21.69 9.55 0.10
N ARG A 311 -21.00 9.95 -0.99
CA ARG A 311 -21.16 9.31 -2.30
C ARG A 311 -20.75 7.85 -2.26
N GLY A 312 -19.54 7.53 -1.79
CA GLY A 312 -19.07 6.15 -1.70
C GLY A 312 -19.94 5.27 -0.80
N LEU A 313 -20.53 5.84 0.25
CA LEU A 313 -21.50 5.15 1.12
C LEU A 313 -22.85 4.91 0.45
N ARG A 314 -23.30 5.80 -0.45
CA ARG A 314 -24.54 5.59 -1.22
C ARG A 314 -24.35 4.58 -2.35
N GLU A 315 -23.19 4.58 -3.00
CA GLU A 315 -22.89 3.70 -4.13
C GLU A 315 -22.53 2.27 -3.70
N ARG A 316 -22.15 2.06 -2.42
CA ARG A 316 -21.81 0.72 -1.94
C ARG A 316 -23.06 -0.16 -1.71
N PRO A 317 -23.08 -1.41 -2.20
CA PRO A 317 -24.13 -2.36 -1.88
C PRO A 317 -23.95 -2.96 -0.47
N SER A 318 -22.72 -3.13 0.01
CA SER A 318 -22.44 -3.63 1.36
C SER A 318 -21.05 -3.25 1.85
N VAL A 319 -20.72 -3.64 3.09
CA VAL A 319 -19.38 -3.46 3.68
C VAL A 319 -18.33 -4.34 3.01
N PHE A 320 -18.69 -5.54 2.54
CA PHE A 320 -17.75 -6.55 2.06
C PHE A 320 -17.69 -6.68 0.53
N TRP A 321 -18.68 -6.11 -0.17
CA TRP A 321 -18.92 -6.25 -1.63
C TRP A 321 -19.18 -4.90 -2.29
#